data_AF-A0A5J4J1Z4-F1
#
_entry.id   AF-A0A5J4J1Z4-F1
#
_cell.length_a   1.000
_cell.length_b   1.000
_cell.length_c   1.000
_cell.angle_alpha   90.00
_cell.angle_beta   90.00
_cell.angle_gamma   90.00
#
_symmetry.space_group_name_H-M   'P 1'
#
loop_
_entity.id
_entity.type
_entity.pdbx_description
1 polymer ?
#
loop_
_entity_poly.entity_id
_entity_poly.type
_entity_poly.pdbx_seq_one_letter_code
_entity_poly.pdbx_strand_id
1 'polypeptide(L)'
;MTMKTVKKIVSTAAFALLVLVASNTTAQNQTRETFIPFLIDINLTDTEVNLTCNDGCAWKTLSFNSTNGNNQWIDASGLTQKNTLSSIDKKLSPFRISFKKVDDKLVLKSTQGAAWKEVPLNADARFTMQINEFGFIQ
;
A
#
# COMPACT_ATOMS: atom_id res chain seq x y z
N MET A 1 33.52 -54.35 42.02
CA MET A 1 32.41 -53.67 42.71
C MET A 1 32.52 -52.18 42.40
N THR A 2 31.52 -51.62 41.70
CA THR A 2 31.08 -50.18 41.67
C THR A 2 32.13 -49.06 41.55
N MET A 3 32.05 -48.10 40.60
CA MET A 3 31.03 -47.04 40.47
C MET A 3 31.37 -46.28 39.16
N LYS A 4 30.57 -46.24 38.07
CA LYS A 4 29.22 -45.67 37.88
C LYS A 4 29.01 -44.23 38.40
N THR A 5 30.00 -43.32 38.34
CA THR A 5 29.73 -41.93 38.78
C THR A 5 30.42 -40.80 38.02
N VAL A 6 31.03 -41.02 36.85
CA VAL A 6 31.68 -39.92 36.10
C VAL A 6 30.82 -39.38 34.95
N LYS A 7 29.78 -40.11 34.51
CA LYS A 7 28.96 -39.75 33.34
C LYS A 7 27.82 -38.74 33.61
N LYS A 8 27.55 -38.35 34.87
CA LYS A 8 26.39 -37.52 35.22
C LYS A 8 26.67 -36.05 35.52
N ILE A 9 27.92 -35.58 35.47
CA ILE A 9 28.25 -34.18 35.79
C ILE A 9 28.43 -33.33 34.52
N VAL A 10 28.68 -33.94 33.37
CA VAL A 10 28.89 -33.20 32.10
C VAL A 10 27.58 -32.73 31.45
N SER A 11 26.42 -33.27 31.87
CA SER A 11 25.13 -32.95 31.25
C SER A 11 24.44 -31.71 31.83
N THR A 12 25.02 -31.03 32.83
CA THR A 12 24.36 -29.92 33.54
C THR A 12 25.04 -28.57 33.36
N ALA A 13 26.05 -28.47 32.48
CA ALA A 13 26.76 -27.22 32.23
C ALA A 13 26.38 -26.53 30.90
N ALA A 14 25.63 -27.21 30.01
CA ALA A 14 25.36 -26.70 28.66
C ALA A 14 24.15 -25.75 28.55
N PHE A 15 23.30 -25.66 29.58
CA PHE A 15 22.07 -24.85 29.51
C PHE A 15 22.17 -23.45 30.15
N ALA A 16 23.23 -23.17 30.91
CA ALA A 16 23.39 -21.88 31.59
C ALA A 16 24.07 -20.79 30.75
N LEU A 17 24.60 -21.13 29.56
CA LEU A 17 25.39 -20.20 28.75
C LEU A 17 24.63 -19.54 27.59
N LEU A 18 23.31 -19.77 27.46
CA LEU A 18 22.53 -19.29 26.31
C LEU A 18 21.75 -17.98 26.52
N VAL A 19 21.94 -17.26 27.65
CA VAL A 19 21.04 -16.15 28.06
C VAL A 19 21.68 -14.75 27.95
N LEU A 20 22.87 -14.59 27.34
CA LEU A 20 23.58 -13.29 27.35
C LEU A 20 23.62 -12.51 26.03
N VAL A 21 22.91 -12.93 24.99
CA VAL A 21 22.74 -12.08 23.79
C VAL A 21 21.49 -11.22 23.96
N ALA A 22 21.55 -10.28 24.91
CA ALA A 22 20.59 -9.19 24.97
C ALA A 22 20.81 -8.32 23.74
N SER A 23 20.01 -8.54 22.70
CA SER A 23 19.95 -7.70 21.52
C SER A 23 19.71 -6.26 21.98
N ASN A 24 20.68 -5.36 21.78
CA ASN A 24 20.45 -3.93 21.88
C ASN A 24 19.54 -3.53 20.71
N THR A 25 18.24 -3.78 20.84
CA THR A 25 17.24 -3.25 19.93
C THR A 25 17.19 -1.74 20.11
N THR A 26 17.93 -1.03 19.27
CA THR A 26 17.69 0.38 19.02
C THR A 26 16.36 0.46 18.29
N ALA A 27 15.29 0.67 19.05
CA ALA A 27 14.03 1.14 18.47
C ALA A 27 14.35 2.45 17.74
N GLN A 28 14.31 2.43 16.41
CA GLN A 28 14.55 3.63 15.63
C GLN A 28 13.53 4.68 16.08
N ASN A 29 14.02 5.83 16.57
CA ASN A 29 13.23 7.05 16.71
C ASN A 29 12.93 7.56 15.30
N GLN A 30 12.12 6.82 14.55
CA GLN A 30 11.44 7.35 13.38
C GLN A 30 10.40 8.32 13.93
N THR A 31 10.57 9.60 13.64
CA THR A 31 9.44 10.53 13.62
C THR A 31 8.38 9.84 12.78
N ARG A 32 7.34 9.27 13.42
CA ARG A 32 6.26 8.62 12.70
C ARG A 32 5.66 9.71 11.83
N GLU A 33 5.98 9.71 10.55
CA GLU A 33 5.18 10.48 9.60
C GLU A 33 3.75 10.02 9.81
N THR A 34 2.87 10.99 10.08
CA THR A 34 1.46 10.70 10.33
C THR A 34 0.95 9.94 9.12
N PHE A 35 0.58 8.69 9.34
CA PHE A 35 -0.06 7.89 8.32
C PHE A 35 -1.46 8.46 8.09
N ILE A 36 -1.71 8.94 6.87
CA ILE A 36 -3.00 9.50 6.47
C ILE A 36 -3.60 8.53 5.45
N PRO A 37 -4.66 7.77 5.82
CA PRO A 37 -5.29 6.82 4.91
C PRO A 37 -6.00 7.55 3.77
N PHE A 38 -6.36 6.81 2.73
CA PHE A 38 -7.26 7.31 1.69
C PHE A 38 -8.39 6.32 1.43
N LEU A 39 -9.51 6.84 0.94
CA LEU A 39 -10.66 6.03 0.57
C LEU A 39 -11.26 6.57 -0.72
N ILE A 40 -11.22 5.79 -1.79
CA ILE A 40 -11.68 6.22 -3.11
C ILE A 40 -12.65 5.18 -3.68
N ASP A 41 -13.83 5.65 -4.07
CA ASP A 41 -14.76 4.89 -4.90
C ASP A 41 -14.40 5.09 -6.36
N ILE A 42 -14.41 4.02 -7.12
CA ILE A 42 -14.19 3.99 -8.57
C ILE A 42 -15.45 3.43 -9.20
N ASN A 43 -16.05 4.18 -10.11
CA ASN A 43 -17.15 3.75 -10.95
C ASN A 43 -16.73 3.86 -12.42
N LEU A 44 -16.69 2.73 -13.12
CA LEU A 44 -16.44 2.68 -14.56
C LEU A 44 -17.78 2.54 -15.31
N THR A 45 -18.06 3.50 -16.17
CA THR A 45 -19.22 3.51 -17.08
C THR A 45 -18.75 3.60 -18.53
N ASP A 46 -18.74 2.46 -19.21
CA ASP A 46 -18.29 2.29 -20.60
C ASP A 46 -16.82 2.71 -20.80
N THR A 47 -16.55 4.00 -21.00
CA THR A 47 -15.19 4.56 -21.09
C THR A 47 -14.88 5.57 -20.00
N GLU A 48 -15.88 6.06 -19.28
CA GLU A 48 -15.72 7.11 -18.28
C GLU A 48 -15.39 6.49 -16.91
N VAL A 49 -14.30 6.96 -16.31
CA VAL A 49 -13.90 6.63 -14.94
C VAL A 49 -14.31 7.77 -14.04
N ASN A 50 -15.26 7.50 -13.16
CA ASN A 50 -15.73 8.42 -12.14
C ASN A 50 -15.14 8.02 -10.78
N LEU A 51 -14.51 8.98 -10.10
CA LEU A 51 -13.91 8.79 -8.79
C LEU A 51 -14.62 9.64 -7.75
N THR A 52 -14.88 9.07 -6.59
CA THR A 52 -15.32 9.81 -5.40
C THR A 52 -14.32 9.60 -4.29
N CYS A 53 -13.75 10.68 -3.75
CA CYS A 53 -12.90 10.57 -2.58
C CYS A 53 -13.73 10.74 -1.31
N ASN A 54 -13.65 9.74 -0.44
CA ASN A 54 -14.32 9.70 0.85
C ASN A 54 -13.38 10.12 1.99
N ASP A 55 -12.08 9.89 1.83
CA ASP A 55 -11.06 10.34 2.80
C ASP A 55 -9.69 10.51 2.13
N GLY A 56 -8.86 11.42 2.66
CA GLY A 56 -7.47 11.59 2.27
C GLY A 56 -7.20 12.47 1.03
N CYS A 57 -8.21 13.10 0.43
CA CYS A 57 -8.06 13.97 -0.75
C CYS A 57 -8.59 15.40 -0.54
N ALA A 58 -8.06 16.36 -1.32
CA ALA A 58 -8.57 17.73 -1.43
C ALA A 58 -9.77 17.86 -2.38
N TRP A 59 -10.01 16.85 -3.21
CA TRP A 59 -11.11 16.81 -4.17
C TRP A 59 -12.20 15.85 -3.68
N LYS A 60 -13.47 16.14 -4.04
CA LYS A 60 -14.59 15.24 -3.74
C LYS A 60 -14.87 14.27 -4.88
N THR A 61 -14.84 14.76 -6.12
CA THR A 61 -15.04 13.95 -7.32
C THR A 61 -14.01 14.29 -8.39
N LEU A 62 -13.68 13.29 -9.21
CA LEU A 62 -12.94 13.44 -10.46
C LEU A 62 -13.61 12.58 -11.52
N SER A 63 -13.59 13.03 -12.77
CA SER A 63 -14.00 12.20 -13.91
C SER A 63 -13.00 12.38 -15.05
N PHE A 64 -12.74 11.29 -15.77
CA PHE A 64 -11.95 11.29 -17.00
C PHE A 64 -12.31 10.10 -17.89
N ASN A 65 -12.01 10.23 -19.18
CA ASN A 65 -12.17 9.12 -20.11
C ASN A 65 -10.93 8.22 -20.14
N SER A 66 -11.13 6.93 -19.93
CA SER A 66 -10.13 5.89 -20.14
C SER A 66 -10.00 5.59 -21.64
N THR A 67 -8.97 6.15 -22.27
CA THR A 67 -8.62 5.87 -23.67
C THR A 67 -7.42 4.93 -23.73
N ASN A 68 -7.37 4.05 -24.74
CA ASN A 68 -6.29 3.08 -24.90
C ASN A 68 -4.93 3.79 -24.99
N GLY A 69 -3.95 3.27 -24.23
CA GLY A 69 -2.56 3.70 -24.29
C GLY A 69 -2.19 4.91 -23.43
N ASN A 70 -3.17 5.72 -23.00
CA ASN A 70 -2.91 6.91 -22.18
C ASN A 70 -3.00 6.59 -20.67
N ASN A 71 -2.00 7.04 -19.91
CA ASN A 71 -2.04 6.99 -18.45
C ASN A 71 -2.68 8.25 -17.90
N GLN A 72 -3.78 8.12 -17.16
CA GLN A 72 -4.26 9.19 -16.30
C GLN A 72 -3.67 9.01 -14.90
N TRP A 73 -3.07 10.05 -14.35
CA TRP A 73 -2.52 10.03 -12.99
C TRP A 73 -3.41 10.83 -12.05
N ILE A 74 -3.52 10.33 -10.82
CA ILE A 74 -4.15 11.05 -9.70
C ILE A 74 -3.25 11.02 -8.46
N ASP A 75 -3.38 12.04 -7.64
CA ASP A 75 -2.92 12.09 -6.26
C ASP A 75 -3.98 12.75 -5.38
N ALA A 76 -3.68 12.98 -4.10
CA ALA A 76 -4.62 13.59 -3.16
C ALA A 76 -5.02 15.03 -3.53
N SER A 77 -4.27 15.72 -4.40
CA SER A 77 -4.59 17.06 -4.87
C SER A 77 -5.46 17.06 -6.13
N GLY A 78 -5.51 15.96 -6.89
CA GLY A 78 -6.40 15.82 -8.05
C GLY A 78 -5.79 15.04 -9.20
N LEU A 79 -6.19 15.41 -10.42
CA LEU A 79 -5.53 14.95 -11.65
C LEU A 79 -4.11 15.53 -11.71
N THR A 80 -3.13 14.68 -12.00
CA THR A 80 -1.72 15.07 -12.06
C THR A 80 -1.03 14.48 -13.29
N GLN A 81 0.26 14.76 -13.44
CA GLN A 81 1.11 14.14 -14.45
C GLN A 81 2.17 13.26 -13.78
N LYS A 82 2.68 12.27 -14.51
CA LYS A 82 3.66 11.29 -14.00
C LYS A 82 4.80 11.91 -13.19
N ASN A 83 5.36 13.02 -13.67
CA ASN A 83 6.56 13.65 -13.12
C ASN A 83 6.28 14.93 -12.31
N THR A 84 5.02 15.31 -12.13
CA THR A 84 4.68 16.49 -11.34
C THR A 84 4.54 16.07 -9.89
N LEU A 85 5.48 16.46 -9.02
CA LEU A 85 5.29 16.35 -7.58
C LEU A 85 4.46 17.56 -7.15
N SER A 86 3.17 17.34 -6.91
CA SER A 86 2.35 18.30 -6.19
C SER A 86 2.95 18.45 -4.79
N SER A 87 3.09 19.68 -4.28
CA SER A 87 3.34 19.89 -2.85
C SER A 87 2.11 19.40 -2.11
N ILE A 88 2.16 18.17 -1.61
CA ILE A 88 1.07 17.54 -0.87
C ILE A 88 1.00 18.23 0.49
N ASP A 89 -0.15 18.84 0.80
CA ASP A 89 -0.44 19.34 2.15
C ASP A 89 -0.24 18.18 3.14
N LYS A 90 0.44 18.44 4.26
CA LYS A 90 0.68 17.45 5.33
C LYS A 90 -0.59 16.82 5.89
N LYS A 91 -1.78 17.35 5.56
CA LYS A 91 -3.09 16.81 5.93
C LYS A 91 -3.69 15.84 4.90
N LEU A 92 -3.06 15.67 3.75
CA LEU A 92 -3.54 14.82 2.67
C LEU A 92 -2.78 13.50 2.62
N SER A 93 -3.45 12.46 2.10
CA SER A 93 -2.83 11.15 1.96
C SER A 93 -1.75 11.18 0.87
N PRO A 94 -0.52 10.70 1.12
CA PRO A 94 0.57 10.74 0.16
C PRO A 94 0.48 9.58 -0.85
N PHE A 95 -0.63 9.47 -1.59
CA PHE A 95 -0.80 8.44 -2.62
C PHE A 95 -0.56 8.96 -4.03
N ARG A 96 -0.19 8.04 -4.93
CA ARG A 96 -0.16 8.28 -6.37
C ARG A 96 -0.55 7.03 -7.12
N ILE A 97 -1.61 7.16 -7.93
CA ILE A 97 -2.21 6.06 -8.69
C ILE A 97 -2.32 6.47 -10.16
N SER A 98 -1.94 5.58 -11.07
CA SER A 98 -2.21 5.73 -12.50
C SER A 98 -3.29 4.77 -12.97
N PHE A 99 -4.12 5.22 -13.89
CA PHE A 99 -5.16 4.46 -14.57
C PHE A 99 -4.77 4.36 -16.04
N LYS A 100 -4.78 3.14 -16.58
CA LYS A 100 -4.44 2.87 -17.98
C LYS A 100 -5.40 1.84 -18.56
N LYS A 101 -6.03 2.15 -19.70
CA LYS A 101 -6.71 1.12 -20.48
C LYS A 101 -5.70 0.35 -21.34
N VAL A 102 -5.72 -0.97 -21.21
CA VAL A 102 -4.94 -1.94 -22.01
C VAL A 102 -5.91 -3.01 -22.45
N ASP A 103 -6.19 -3.06 -23.75
CA ASP A 103 -7.20 -3.96 -24.34
C ASP A 103 -8.57 -3.83 -23.64
N ASP A 104 -9.06 -4.94 -23.08
CA ASP A 104 -10.31 -5.08 -22.33
C ASP A 104 -10.14 -4.80 -20.82
N LYS A 105 -9.01 -4.24 -20.39
CA LYS A 105 -8.68 -4.02 -18.97
C LYS A 105 -8.38 -2.57 -18.64
N LEU A 106 -8.87 -2.15 -17.48
CA LEU A 106 -8.43 -0.95 -16.79
C LEU A 106 -7.41 -1.37 -15.73
N VAL A 107 -6.15 -0.97 -15.93
CA VAL A 107 -5.05 -1.27 -15.02
C VAL A 107 -4.80 -0.07 -14.13
N LEU A 108 -4.96 -0.27 -12.82
CA LEU A 108 -4.56 0.67 -11.79
C LEU A 108 -3.16 0.32 -11.31
N LYS A 109 -2.29 1.32 -11.18
CA LYS A 109 -0.94 1.13 -10.66
C LYS A 109 -0.61 2.17 -9.61
N SER A 110 -0.24 1.70 -8.42
CA SER A 110 0.23 2.58 -7.35
C SER A 110 1.75 2.74 -7.42
N THR A 111 2.22 3.98 -7.41
CA THR A 111 3.63 4.31 -7.27
C THR A 111 3.97 4.83 -5.87
N GLN A 112 2.96 5.20 -5.07
CA GLN A 112 3.14 5.75 -3.73
C GLN A 112 1.87 5.56 -2.89
N GLY A 113 2.02 5.40 -1.57
CA GLY A 113 0.93 5.45 -0.59
C GLY A 113 0.05 4.21 -0.49
N ALA A 114 0.16 3.24 -1.40
CA ALA A 114 -0.53 1.96 -1.31
C ALA A 114 0.44 0.78 -1.19
N ALA A 115 0.02 -0.24 -0.43
CA ALA A 115 0.73 -1.51 -0.23
C ALA A 115 0.68 -2.38 -1.50
N TRP A 116 -0.36 -2.24 -2.31
CA TRP A 116 -0.49 -2.91 -3.60
C TRP A 116 0.24 -2.14 -4.70
N LYS A 117 0.65 -2.85 -5.77
CA LYS A 117 1.37 -2.26 -6.90
C LYS A 117 0.52 -2.11 -8.15
N GLU A 118 -0.24 -3.14 -8.50
CA GLU A 118 -0.99 -3.15 -9.73
C GLU A 118 -2.25 -3.98 -9.60
N VAL A 119 -3.31 -3.52 -10.25
CA VAL A 119 -4.63 -4.14 -10.21
C VAL A 119 -5.24 -4.07 -11.61
N PRO A 120 -5.44 -5.21 -12.27
CA PRO A 120 -6.22 -5.29 -13.49
C PRO A 120 -7.72 -5.42 -13.17
N LEU A 121 -8.55 -4.64 -13.86
CA LEU A 121 -10.00 -4.69 -13.79
C LEU A 121 -10.55 -4.87 -15.20
N ASN A 122 -11.64 -5.62 -15.35
CA ASN A 122 -12.27 -5.77 -16.66
C ASN A 122 -12.96 -4.45 -17.04
N ALA A 123 -12.48 -3.80 -18.11
CA ALA A 123 -13.00 -2.51 -18.59
C ALA A 123 -14.27 -2.64 -19.43
N ASP A 124 -14.57 -3.83 -19.96
CA ASP A 124 -15.79 -4.09 -20.72
C ASP A 124 -17.02 -4.31 -19.82
N ALA A 125 -16.80 -4.41 -18.50
CA ALA A 125 -17.85 -4.48 -17.50
C ALA A 125 -17.99 -3.12 -16.82
N ARG A 126 -19.25 -2.65 -16.67
CA ARG A 126 -19.55 -1.57 -15.73
C ARG A 126 -19.34 -2.08 -14.32
N PHE A 127 -18.59 -1.35 -13.50
CA PHE A 127 -18.32 -1.76 -12.13
C PHE A 127 -18.22 -0.56 -11.20
N THR A 128 -18.54 -0.83 -9.94
CA THR A 128 -18.24 0.06 -8.82
C THR A 128 -17.37 -0.71 -7.84
N MET A 129 -16.37 -0.04 -7.29
CA MET A 129 -15.49 -0.62 -6.28
C MET A 129 -14.87 0.44 -5.42
N GLN A 130 -14.36 0.04 -4.26
CA GLN A 130 -13.69 0.93 -3.33
C GLN A 130 -12.25 0.47 -3.11
N ILE A 131 -11.33 1.43 -3.04
CA ILE A 131 -9.90 1.20 -2.78
C ILE A 131 -9.39 2.05 -1.63
N ASN A 132 -8.42 1.48 -0.91
CA ASN A 132 -7.62 2.17 0.09
C ASN A 132 -6.13 1.77 -0.02
N GLU A 133 -5.34 2.16 0.97
CA GLU A 133 -3.91 1.84 1.07
C GLU A 133 -3.61 0.33 1.05
N PHE A 134 -4.55 -0.51 1.47
CA PHE A 134 -4.34 -1.96 1.62
C PHE A 134 -4.88 -2.76 0.45
N GLY A 135 -5.81 -2.21 -0.33
CA GLY A 135 -6.34 -2.85 -1.52
C GLY A 135 -7.81 -2.56 -1.71
N PHE A 136 -8.53 -3.59 -2.16
CA PHE A 136 -9.96 -3.55 -2.41
C PHE A 136 -10.75 -3.72 -1.13
N ILE A 137 -11.83 -2.94 -1.05
CA ILE A 137 -12.85 -3.09 -0.03
C ILE A 137 -14.12 -3.51 -0.77
N GLN A 138 -14.68 -4.65 -0.39
CA GLN A 138 -15.92 -5.20 -0.92
C GLN A 138 -17.11 -4.72 -0.07
#